data_AF-A0A817KYE2-F1
#
_entry.id   AF-A0A817KYE2-F1
#
_cell.length_a   1.000
_cell.length_b   1.000
_cell.length_c   1.000
_cell.angle_alpha   90.00
_cell.angle_beta   90.00
_cell.angle_gamma   90.00
#
_symmetry.space_group_name_H-M   'P 1'
#
loop_
_entity.id
_entity.type
_entity.pdbx_description
1 polymer ?
#
loop_
_entity_poly.entity_id
_entity_poly.type
_entity_poly.pdbx_seq_one_letter_code
_entity_poly.pdbx_strand_id
1 'polypeptide(L)'
;MSGVSEAYSNAESWQSRREILSIVTPKISLKLRQLFIPGLTGYRFSAARLHAAKYGVGSSVETTKKVVQRFDDHQIVHFIDFIVSPHVCTDLPFGEKVLKLSSVVELFIPNTIRNMGATRIIDQYFHYCKEMCSDLEPLGKNSLITILDTCKASTRKSLQGINYFAAEAGEAFDGIRKMLEDKVTLCTDSERLIENLKRARFYLKSDYKVHVTRSSNIADHCCVYALSDPNGRNFAQDCDHEHDESCIECSNLTSTLNEIQRLIEETETDEELFDRAMKKFQSYRESIEAWKAHLLRSINQDLRRENLLDNLSNDEIYLNLDWTMKFLPVKSRELQSEFFGKRGISWHITVVMKNDASIEDENNTFDRDTDVSYDSQQINDGCGFTESHSYENYKMGMGFPHRYRFQQRASGYSKFNYHTNRQTSRI
;
A
#
# COMPACT_ATOMS: atom_id res chain seq x y z
N MET A 1 60.49 -15.19 24.83
CA MET A 1 59.33 -16.01 25.25
C MET A 1 58.33 -15.22 26.09
N SER A 2 58.75 -14.32 27.00
CA SER A 2 57.82 -13.43 27.74
C SER A 2 56.97 -12.54 26.83
N GLY A 3 57.57 -11.92 25.81
CA GLY A 3 56.85 -11.03 24.89
C GLY A 3 55.71 -11.67 24.09
N VAL A 4 55.78 -12.98 23.79
CA VAL A 4 54.68 -13.69 23.10
C VAL A 4 53.54 -14.01 24.06
N SER A 5 53.84 -14.33 25.32
CA SER A 5 52.83 -14.54 26.35
C SER A 5 52.09 -13.24 26.66
N GLU A 6 52.80 -12.12 26.71
CA GLU A 6 52.22 -10.80 26.92
C GLU A 6 51.34 -10.38 25.74
N ALA A 7 51.82 -10.51 24.51
CA ALA A 7 51.05 -10.24 23.30
C ALA A 7 49.79 -11.12 23.20
N TYR A 8 49.88 -12.40 23.59
CA TYR A 8 48.72 -13.31 23.60
C TYR A 8 47.65 -12.88 24.63
N SER A 9 48.07 -12.47 25.83
CA SER A 9 47.16 -12.00 26.87
C SER A 9 46.45 -10.71 26.45
N ASN A 10 47.19 -9.79 25.82
CA ASN A 10 46.70 -8.47 25.40
C ASN A 10 45.88 -8.49 24.09
N ALA A 11 45.90 -9.58 23.33
CA ALA A 11 45.10 -9.69 22.12
C ALA A 11 43.60 -9.89 22.42
N GLU A 12 42.75 -9.06 21.81
CA GLU A 12 41.30 -9.03 22.05
C GLU A 12 40.55 -10.16 21.33
N SER A 13 40.97 -10.52 20.11
CA SER A 13 40.31 -11.52 19.28
C SER A 13 40.98 -12.89 19.37
N TRP A 14 40.20 -13.96 19.15
CA TRP A 14 40.76 -15.30 19.05
C TRP A 14 41.65 -15.46 17.80
N GLN A 15 41.35 -14.76 16.71
CA GLN A 15 42.16 -14.75 15.49
C GLN A 15 43.58 -14.25 15.78
N SER A 16 43.70 -13.05 16.38
CA SER A 16 44.99 -12.46 16.74
C SER A 16 45.75 -13.34 17.75
N ARG A 17 45.05 -13.90 18.73
CA ARG A 17 45.63 -14.87 19.68
C ARG A 17 46.18 -16.12 18.98
N ARG A 18 45.48 -16.64 17.97
CA ARG A 18 45.91 -17.80 17.18
C ARG A 18 47.11 -17.49 16.30
N GLU A 19 47.16 -16.30 15.70
CA GLU A 19 48.29 -15.80 14.90
C GLU A 19 49.55 -15.66 15.79
N ILE A 20 49.43 -15.01 16.95
CA ILE A 20 50.52 -14.85 17.91
C ILE A 20 51.02 -16.21 18.43
N LEU A 21 50.12 -17.13 18.76
CA LEU A 21 50.50 -18.50 19.16
C LEU A 21 51.19 -19.28 18.03
N SER A 22 50.83 -19.04 16.76
CA SER A 22 51.40 -19.75 15.62
C SER A 22 52.91 -19.49 15.46
N ILE A 23 53.44 -18.41 16.07
CA ILE A 23 54.88 -18.07 16.10
C ILE A 23 55.69 -19.09 16.91
N VAL A 24 55.09 -19.58 18.00
CA VAL A 24 55.81 -20.34 19.03
C VAL A 24 55.41 -21.82 19.05
N THR A 25 54.16 -22.13 18.74
CA THR A 25 53.63 -23.50 18.78
C THR A 25 54.32 -24.52 17.87
N PRO A 26 54.96 -24.18 16.72
CA PRO A 26 55.75 -25.14 15.94
C PRO A 26 57.07 -25.55 16.62
N LYS A 27 57.62 -24.69 17.48
CA LYS A 27 58.96 -24.85 18.08
C LYS A 27 58.93 -25.53 19.45
N ILE A 28 57.74 -25.79 20.00
CA ILE A 28 57.56 -26.23 21.40
C ILE A 28 56.67 -27.46 21.44
N SER A 29 56.93 -28.39 22.35
CA SER A 29 56.08 -29.56 22.53
C SER A 29 54.75 -29.22 23.21
N LEU A 30 53.69 -29.97 22.88
CA LEU A 30 52.35 -29.79 23.47
C LEU A 30 52.33 -29.95 25.00
N LYS A 31 53.29 -30.69 25.57
CA LYS A 31 53.44 -30.90 27.02
C LYS A 31 53.93 -29.64 27.74
N LEU A 32 54.73 -28.81 27.07
CA LEU A 32 55.30 -27.59 27.64
C LEU A 32 54.39 -26.37 27.50
N ARG A 33 53.17 -26.53 26.94
CA ARG A 33 52.26 -25.40 26.64
C ARG A 33 51.88 -24.56 27.87
N GLN A 34 51.62 -25.22 29.00
CA GLN A 34 51.18 -24.57 30.24
C GLN A 34 52.33 -23.85 30.96
N LEU A 35 53.58 -24.25 30.68
CA LEU A 35 54.76 -23.60 31.23
C LEU A 35 54.94 -22.18 30.69
N PHE A 36 54.50 -21.95 29.45
CA PHE A 36 54.68 -20.66 28.76
C PHE A 36 53.45 -19.76 28.83
N ILE A 37 52.25 -20.35 28.76
CA ILE A 37 50.99 -19.62 28.86
C ILE A 37 50.05 -20.43 29.76
N PRO A 38 49.93 -20.07 31.05
CA PRO A 38 49.02 -20.72 31.98
C PRO A 38 47.58 -20.69 31.45
N GLY A 39 46.88 -21.83 31.50
CA GLY A 39 45.50 -21.96 31.00
C GLY A 39 45.35 -22.17 29.49
N LEU A 40 46.44 -22.28 28.72
CA LEU A 40 46.36 -22.57 27.28
C LEU A 40 45.85 -24.00 27.02
N THR A 41 44.69 -24.11 26.36
CA THR A 41 44.09 -25.42 26.03
C THR A 41 44.86 -26.12 24.92
N GLY A 42 44.84 -27.46 24.93
CA GLY A 42 45.46 -28.27 23.88
C GLY A 42 44.88 -27.99 22.50
N TYR A 43 43.57 -27.73 22.43
CA TYR A 43 42.89 -27.34 21.19
C TYR A 43 43.46 -26.04 20.59
N ARG A 44 43.57 -24.97 21.39
CA ARG A 44 44.11 -23.68 20.94
C ARG A 44 45.55 -23.79 20.44
N PHE A 45 46.34 -24.61 21.13
CA PHE A 45 47.72 -24.89 20.75
C PHE A 45 47.81 -25.65 19.42
N SER A 46 47.03 -26.72 19.23
CA SER A 46 46.98 -27.48 17.98
C SER A 46 46.42 -26.65 16.82
N ALA A 47 45.40 -25.81 17.07
CA ALA A 47 44.82 -24.91 16.08
C ALA A 47 45.82 -23.86 15.60
N ALA A 48 46.65 -23.30 16.49
CA ALA A 48 47.72 -22.37 16.14
C ALA A 48 48.87 -23.05 15.37
N ARG A 49 49.18 -24.31 15.68
CA ARG A 49 50.16 -25.09 14.92
C ARG A 49 49.67 -25.44 13.51
N LEU A 50 48.40 -25.83 13.39
CA LEU A 50 47.77 -26.06 12.08
C LEU A 50 47.75 -24.76 11.26
N HIS A 51 47.49 -23.63 11.91
CA HIS A 51 47.56 -22.32 11.28
C HIS A 51 48.96 -22.02 10.73
N ALA A 52 50.01 -22.21 11.54
CA ALA A 52 51.40 -22.04 11.10
C ALA A 52 51.75 -22.92 9.90
N ALA A 53 51.30 -24.17 9.90
CA ALA A 53 51.55 -25.12 8.81
C ALA A 53 50.80 -24.76 7.52
N LYS A 54 49.58 -24.20 7.62
CA LYS A 54 48.72 -23.96 6.46
C LYS A 54 48.88 -22.57 5.85
N TYR A 55 49.12 -21.55 6.67
CA TYR A 55 49.12 -20.15 6.25
C TYR A 55 50.48 -19.46 6.48
N GLY A 56 51.42 -20.14 7.13
CA GLY A 56 52.69 -19.55 7.55
C GLY A 56 52.67 -19.06 8.99
N VAL A 57 53.88 -18.90 9.55
CA VAL A 57 54.12 -18.52 10.95
C VAL A 57 53.78 -17.03 11.14
N GLY A 58 52.79 -16.72 11.99
CA GLY A 58 52.39 -15.35 12.31
C GLY A 58 51.64 -14.60 11.20
N SER A 59 51.28 -15.28 10.10
CA SER A 59 50.55 -14.69 8.98
C SER A 59 49.15 -14.24 9.43
N SER A 60 48.72 -13.04 9.00
CA SER A 60 47.32 -12.66 9.16
C SER A 60 46.48 -13.25 8.03
N VAL A 61 45.37 -13.88 8.39
CA VAL A 61 44.41 -14.42 7.40
C VAL A 61 43.16 -13.57 7.46
N GLU A 62 42.92 -12.76 6.42
CA GLU A 62 41.65 -12.07 6.27
C GLU A 62 40.53 -13.10 6.19
N THR A 63 39.66 -13.11 7.22
CA THR A 63 38.41 -13.87 7.15
C THR A 63 37.51 -13.19 6.15
N THR A 64 37.56 -13.60 4.88
CA THR A 64 36.49 -13.34 3.94
C THR A 64 35.22 -13.91 4.54
N LYS A 65 34.29 -13.04 4.99
CA LYS A 65 32.95 -13.47 5.38
C LYS A 65 32.35 -14.15 4.15
N LYS A 66 32.29 -15.48 4.14
CA LYS A 66 31.50 -16.20 3.14
C LYS A 66 30.05 -15.80 3.38
N VAL A 67 29.54 -14.88 2.56
CA VAL A 67 28.11 -14.67 2.42
C VAL A 67 27.59 -15.94 1.73
N VAL A 68 27.02 -16.84 2.52
CA VAL A 68 26.28 -17.97 1.93
C VAL A 68 24.96 -17.38 1.47
N GLN A 69 24.81 -17.18 0.16
CA GLN A 69 23.53 -16.84 -0.45
C GLN A 69 22.65 -18.09 -0.33
N ARG A 70 21.69 -18.04 0.59
CA ARG A 70 20.80 -19.16 0.94
C ARG A 70 19.47 -19.13 0.19
N PHE A 71 19.32 -18.19 -0.74
CA PHE A 71 18.06 -17.88 -1.38
C PHE A 71 18.23 -17.98 -2.88
N ASP A 72 17.21 -18.50 -3.54
CA ASP A 72 17.11 -18.42 -4.99
C ASP A 72 16.68 -17.00 -5.38
N ASP A 73 17.39 -16.40 -6.32
CA ASP A 73 17.18 -15.01 -6.73
C ASP A 73 15.79 -14.84 -7.36
N HIS A 74 15.28 -15.89 -8.04
CA HIS A 74 13.95 -15.87 -8.63
C HIS A 74 12.85 -15.75 -7.55
N GLN A 75 13.00 -16.42 -6.41
CA GLN A 75 12.05 -16.30 -5.29
C GLN A 75 12.02 -14.89 -4.70
N ILE A 76 13.17 -14.20 -4.66
CA ILE A 76 13.27 -12.82 -4.16
C ILE A 76 12.60 -11.87 -5.14
N VAL A 77 12.94 -11.97 -6.44
CA VAL A 77 12.38 -11.11 -7.49
C VAL A 77 10.86 -11.24 -7.52
N HIS A 78 10.33 -12.46 -7.53
CA HIS A 78 8.88 -12.69 -7.54
C HIS A 78 8.18 -12.04 -6.34
N PHE A 79 8.77 -12.10 -5.14
CA PHE A 79 8.20 -11.42 -3.98
C PHE A 79 8.34 -9.89 -4.08
N ILE A 80 9.43 -9.37 -4.64
CA ILE A 80 9.59 -7.93 -4.88
C ILE A 80 8.52 -7.42 -5.86
N ASP A 81 8.29 -8.14 -6.95
CA ASP A 81 7.26 -7.79 -7.94
C ASP A 81 5.86 -7.78 -7.30
N PHE A 82 5.57 -8.79 -6.46
CA PHE A 82 4.32 -8.83 -5.71
C PHE A 82 4.16 -7.63 -4.77
N ILE A 83 5.19 -7.23 -4.03
CA ILE A 83 5.07 -6.11 -3.07
C ILE A 83 5.04 -4.74 -3.75
N VAL A 84 5.60 -4.60 -4.95
CA VAL A 84 5.56 -3.35 -5.73
C VAL A 84 4.25 -3.22 -6.52
N SER A 85 3.50 -4.32 -6.69
CA SER A 85 2.21 -4.30 -7.38
C SER A 85 1.26 -3.23 -6.81
N PRO A 86 0.40 -2.61 -7.67
CA PRO A 86 -0.59 -1.60 -7.25
C PRO A 86 -1.55 -2.09 -6.15
N HIS A 87 -1.71 -3.41 -6.04
CA HIS A 87 -2.51 -4.05 -5.00
C HIS A 87 -1.88 -3.87 -3.60
N VAL A 88 -0.56 -4.01 -3.49
CA VAL A 88 0.16 -3.97 -2.21
C VAL A 88 0.68 -2.57 -1.89
N CYS A 89 1.22 -1.87 -2.88
CA CYS A 89 1.79 -0.53 -2.73
C CYS A 89 1.08 0.52 -3.59
N THR A 90 1.16 1.76 -3.12
CA THR A 90 0.75 2.94 -3.87
C THR A 90 1.88 3.94 -3.85
N ASP A 91 2.25 4.44 -5.02
CA ASP A 91 3.30 5.43 -5.17
C ASP A 91 2.80 6.80 -4.72
N LEU A 92 3.68 7.57 -4.10
CA LEU A 92 3.39 8.94 -3.71
C LEU A 92 3.81 9.90 -4.82
N PRO A 93 2.96 10.89 -5.16
CA PRO A 93 3.32 11.93 -6.12
C PRO A 93 4.38 12.91 -5.57
N PHE A 94 4.83 12.73 -4.32
CA PHE A 94 5.87 13.55 -3.71
C PHE A 94 6.81 12.73 -2.83
N GLY A 95 8.08 13.13 -2.88
CA GLY A 95 9.16 12.57 -2.09
C GLY A 95 9.78 11.34 -2.74
N GLU A 96 11.11 11.34 -2.78
CA GLU A 96 11.90 10.30 -3.43
C GLU A 96 12.87 9.65 -2.43
N LYS A 97 13.29 8.43 -2.74
CA LYS A 97 14.37 7.70 -2.07
C LYS A 97 15.47 7.44 -3.07
N VAL A 98 16.71 7.62 -2.60
CA VAL A 98 17.91 7.29 -3.37
C VAL A 98 18.35 5.88 -3.02
N LEU A 99 18.31 4.98 -3.99
CA LEU A 99 18.97 3.68 -3.91
C LEU A 99 20.39 3.78 -4.45
N LYS A 100 21.37 3.51 -3.60
CA LYS A 100 22.78 3.42 -4.02
C LYS A 100 23.12 1.97 -4.34
N LEU A 101 23.44 1.71 -5.59
CA LEU A 101 23.89 0.40 -6.04
C LEU A 101 25.36 0.18 -5.64
N SER A 102 25.78 -1.09 -5.59
CA SER A 102 27.19 -1.47 -5.39
C SER A 102 28.12 -0.93 -6.48
N SER A 103 27.56 -0.58 -7.64
CA SER A 103 28.23 0.11 -8.75
C SER A 103 28.39 1.62 -8.55
N VAL A 104 28.01 2.17 -7.39
CA VAL A 104 28.03 3.61 -7.05
C VAL A 104 27.01 4.44 -7.86
N VAL A 105 26.21 3.79 -8.72
CA VAL A 105 25.08 4.43 -9.39
C VAL A 105 23.96 4.71 -8.39
N GLU A 106 23.41 5.92 -8.44
CA GLU A 106 22.27 6.35 -7.63
C GLU A 106 20.99 6.28 -8.47
N LEU A 107 19.99 5.56 -7.97
CA LEU A 107 18.65 5.48 -8.57
C LEU A 107 17.67 6.25 -7.69
N PHE A 108 16.82 7.05 -8.32
CA PHE A 108 15.75 7.79 -7.66
C PHE A 108 14.45 7.02 -7.82
N ILE A 109 13.82 6.66 -6.71
CA ILE A 109 12.57 5.91 -6.68
C ILE A 109 11.54 6.70 -5.87
N PRO A 110 10.28 6.81 -6.32
CA PRO A 110 9.24 7.46 -5.55
C PRO A 110 9.05 6.79 -4.18
N ASN A 111 8.61 7.56 -3.21
CA ASN A 111 8.22 6.99 -1.93
C ASN A 111 6.94 6.16 -2.11
N THR A 112 6.99 4.91 -1.69
CA THR A 112 5.82 4.03 -1.73
C THR A 112 5.14 3.95 -0.37
N ILE A 113 3.82 3.79 -0.36
CA ILE A 113 3.02 3.46 0.81
C ILE A 113 2.50 2.02 0.67
N ARG A 114 2.68 1.21 1.72
CA ARG A 114 2.01 -0.08 1.82
C ARG A 114 0.55 0.10 2.23
N ASN A 115 -0.36 -0.52 1.49
CA ASN A 115 -1.79 -0.46 1.75
C ASN A 115 -2.23 -1.34 2.94
N MET A 116 -1.40 -2.30 3.33
CA MET A 116 -1.68 -3.32 4.34
C MET A 116 -0.43 -3.65 5.18
N GLY A 117 -0.65 -4.28 6.34
CA GLY A 117 0.43 -4.66 7.25
C GLY A 117 1.26 -5.85 6.72
N ALA A 118 2.53 -5.94 7.14
CA ALA A 118 3.47 -6.95 6.66
C ALA A 118 2.94 -8.39 6.76
N THR A 119 2.29 -8.75 7.88
CA THR A 119 1.70 -10.08 8.05
C THR A 119 0.66 -10.39 6.98
N ARG A 120 -0.22 -9.43 6.66
CA ARG A 120 -1.28 -9.63 5.67
C ARG A 120 -0.73 -9.73 4.25
N ILE A 121 0.28 -8.92 3.92
CA ILE A 121 0.99 -9.02 2.63
C ILE A 121 1.51 -10.44 2.43
N ILE A 122 2.17 -10.99 3.46
CA ILE A 122 2.76 -12.32 3.39
C ILE A 122 1.68 -13.40 3.27
N ASP A 123 0.60 -13.30 4.05
CA ASP A 123 -0.49 -14.29 3.98
C ASP A 123 -1.16 -14.25 2.59
N GLN A 124 -1.39 -13.07 2.02
CA GLN A 124 -1.90 -12.93 0.64
C GLN A 124 -0.92 -13.47 -0.39
N TYR A 125 0.38 -13.22 -0.23
CA TYR A 125 1.41 -13.76 -1.13
C TYR A 125 1.42 -15.29 -1.13
N PHE A 126 1.26 -15.94 0.03
CA PHE A 126 1.17 -17.40 0.10
C PHE A 126 -0.08 -17.92 -0.62
N HIS A 127 -1.23 -17.25 -0.48
CA HIS A 127 -2.44 -17.61 -1.23
C HIS A 127 -2.24 -17.45 -2.73
N TYR A 128 -1.68 -16.32 -3.17
CA TYR A 128 -1.36 -16.06 -4.56
C TYR A 128 -0.43 -17.13 -5.15
N CYS A 129 0.65 -17.49 -4.45
CA CYS A 129 1.55 -18.55 -4.91
C CYS A 129 0.83 -19.89 -5.04
N LYS A 130 -0.05 -20.23 -4.08
CA LYS A 130 -0.79 -21.50 -4.09
C LYS A 130 -1.76 -21.58 -5.28
N GLU A 131 -2.38 -20.48 -5.65
CA GLU A 131 -3.40 -20.45 -6.71
C GLU A 131 -2.80 -20.26 -8.11
N MET A 132 -1.81 -19.38 -8.23
CA MET A 132 -1.30 -18.91 -9.52
C MET A 132 0.08 -19.46 -9.87
N CYS A 133 0.80 -20.06 -8.92
CA CYS A 133 2.21 -20.46 -9.11
C CYS A 133 2.47 -21.87 -8.56
N SER A 134 2.03 -22.90 -9.29
CA SER A 134 2.24 -24.31 -8.88
C SER A 134 3.72 -24.70 -8.75
N ASP A 135 4.61 -24.03 -9.49
CA ASP A 135 6.02 -24.44 -9.64
C ASP A 135 6.97 -23.62 -8.76
N LEU A 136 6.45 -22.62 -8.04
CA LEU A 136 7.25 -21.73 -7.20
C LEU A 136 6.98 -22.01 -5.71
N GLU A 137 7.99 -22.51 -5.01
CA GLU A 137 7.94 -22.58 -3.55
C GLU A 137 8.33 -21.20 -2.96
N PRO A 138 7.45 -20.52 -2.22
CA PRO A 138 7.76 -19.21 -1.65
C PRO A 138 8.77 -19.31 -0.49
N LEU A 139 9.52 -18.23 -0.27
CA LEU A 139 10.43 -18.12 0.88
C LEU A 139 9.67 -18.23 2.21
N GLY A 140 10.37 -18.70 3.26
CA GLY A 140 9.81 -18.77 4.61
C GLY A 140 9.41 -17.38 5.14
N LYS A 141 8.35 -17.34 5.97
CA LYS A 141 7.74 -16.12 6.52
C LYS A 141 8.75 -15.13 7.10
N ASN A 142 9.76 -15.60 7.84
CA ASN A 142 10.81 -14.75 8.42
C ASN A 142 11.68 -14.06 7.36
N SER A 143 12.00 -14.76 6.26
CA SER A 143 12.75 -14.19 5.14
C SER A 143 11.91 -13.10 4.44
N LEU A 144 10.62 -13.37 4.21
CA LEU A 144 9.70 -12.39 3.62
C LEU A 144 9.54 -11.14 4.50
N ILE A 145 9.45 -11.30 5.83
CA ILE A 145 9.45 -10.16 6.76
C ILE A 145 10.75 -9.36 6.63
N THR A 146 11.90 -10.04 6.56
CA THR A 146 13.20 -9.37 6.41
C THR A 146 13.28 -8.58 5.10
N ILE A 147 12.73 -9.11 4.01
CA ILE A 147 12.65 -8.41 2.72
C ILE A 147 11.74 -7.18 2.87
N LEU A 148 10.57 -7.32 3.50
CA LEU A 148 9.67 -6.18 3.75
C LEU A 148 10.32 -5.09 4.60
N ASP A 149 11.12 -5.44 5.61
CA ASP A 149 11.84 -4.47 6.44
C ASP A 149 12.98 -3.77 5.69
N THR A 150 13.60 -4.47 4.74
CA THR A 150 14.65 -3.92 3.87
C THR A 150 14.06 -2.97 2.84
N CYS A 151 12.97 -3.37 2.19
CA CYS A 151 12.21 -2.59 1.21
C CYS A 151 11.32 -1.56 1.94
N LYS A 152 11.92 -0.58 2.64
CA LYS A 152 11.17 0.36 3.49
C LYS A 152 10.11 1.14 2.70
N ALA A 153 8.85 0.92 3.03
CA ALA A 153 7.73 1.73 2.58
C ALA A 153 7.25 2.65 3.70
N SER A 154 6.69 3.80 3.33
CA SER A 154 6.04 4.71 4.25
C SER A 154 4.75 4.08 4.80
N THR A 155 4.46 4.28 6.08
CA THR A 155 3.21 3.84 6.68
C THR A 155 2.10 4.85 6.42
N ARG A 156 0.94 4.36 5.97
CA ARG A 156 -0.25 5.17 5.69
C ARG A 156 -0.81 5.76 6.99
N LYS A 157 -0.55 7.04 7.26
CA LYS A 157 -0.94 7.69 8.54
C LYS A 157 -2.41 8.15 8.60
N SER A 158 -3.02 8.56 7.48
CA SER A 158 -4.47 8.85 7.42
C SER A 158 -4.96 9.00 5.96
N LEU A 159 -6.22 8.61 5.71
CA LEU A 159 -6.97 8.85 4.46
C LEU A 159 -8.17 9.77 4.66
N GLN A 160 -8.37 10.31 5.86
CA GLN A 160 -9.63 10.92 6.28
C GLN A 160 -10.07 12.14 5.44
N GLY A 161 -9.28 12.58 4.45
CA GLY A 161 -9.67 13.58 3.46
C GLY A 161 -10.13 13.06 2.10
N ILE A 162 -9.71 11.86 1.67
CA ILE A 162 -9.81 11.46 0.24
C ILE A 162 -11.09 10.63 -0.05
N ASN A 163 -11.57 9.85 0.92
CA ASN A 163 -12.72 8.96 0.73
C ASN A 163 -13.70 9.07 1.90
N TYR A 164 -14.82 9.76 1.67
CA TYR A 164 -15.84 9.99 2.69
C TYR A 164 -16.51 8.68 3.14
N PHE A 165 -16.75 7.72 2.25
CA PHE A 165 -17.30 6.40 2.61
C PHE A 165 -16.39 5.67 3.60
N ALA A 166 -15.08 5.67 3.34
CA ALA A 166 -14.13 5.02 4.24
C ALA A 166 -14.01 5.74 5.60
N ALA A 167 -14.19 7.07 5.61
CA ALA A 167 -14.19 7.88 6.84
C ALA A 167 -15.46 7.62 7.67
N GLU A 168 -16.64 7.70 7.06
CA GLU A 168 -17.94 7.44 7.68
C GLU A 168 -18.04 6.01 8.21
N ALA A 169 -17.63 5.02 7.41
CA ALA A 169 -17.56 3.64 7.89
C ALA A 169 -16.55 3.45 9.03
N GLY A 170 -15.43 4.18 8.98
CA GLY A 170 -14.45 4.19 10.07
C GLY A 170 -15.07 4.68 11.40
N GLU A 171 -15.79 5.80 11.34
CA GLU A 171 -16.55 6.33 12.48
C GLU A 171 -17.65 5.36 12.93
N ALA A 172 -18.32 4.69 11.99
CA ALA A 172 -19.35 3.70 12.28
C ALA A 172 -18.79 2.49 13.03
N PHE A 173 -17.65 1.92 12.59
CA PHE A 173 -16.99 0.83 13.31
C PHE A 173 -16.60 1.24 14.74
N ASP A 174 -16.02 2.44 14.89
CA ASP A 174 -15.60 2.96 16.20
C ASP A 174 -16.82 3.27 17.09
N GLY A 175 -17.91 3.75 16.50
CA GLY A 175 -19.19 4.02 17.14
C GLY A 175 -19.88 2.77 17.65
N ILE A 176 -20.00 1.72 16.82
CA ILE A 176 -20.56 0.42 17.23
C ILE A 176 -19.68 -0.22 18.32
N ARG A 177 -18.35 -0.17 18.17
CA ARG A 177 -17.43 -0.65 19.22
C ARG A 177 -17.70 0.05 20.54
N LYS A 178 -17.87 1.37 20.54
CA LYS A 178 -18.18 2.14 21.75
C LYS A 178 -19.54 1.73 22.36
N MET A 179 -20.56 1.53 21.51
CA MET A 179 -21.86 1.03 21.97
C MET A 179 -21.77 -0.32 22.68
N LEU A 180 -20.90 -1.23 22.18
CA LEU A 180 -20.63 -2.50 22.84
C LEU A 180 -19.85 -2.31 24.14
N GLU A 181 -18.82 -1.46 24.16
CA GLU A 181 -18.03 -1.15 25.36
C GLU A 181 -18.87 -0.59 26.50
N ASP A 182 -19.81 0.31 26.19
CA ASP A 182 -20.75 0.88 27.16
C ASP A 182 -21.71 -0.19 27.74
N LYS A 183 -21.86 -1.34 27.06
CA LYS A 183 -22.72 -2.47 27.44
C LYS A 183 -21.93 -3.72 27.89
N VAL A 184 -20.58 -3.65 28.00
CA VAL A 184 -19.70 -4.79 28.34
C VAL A 184 -20.07 -5.45 29.68
N THR A 185 -20.62 -4.71 30.63
CA THR A 185 -21.05 -5.27 31.92
C THR A 185 -22.29 -6.19 31.84
N LEU A 186 -23.00 -6.21 30.71
CA LEU A 186 -24.25 -6.94 30.52
C LEU A 186 -24.13 -8.19 29.63
N CYS A 187 -23.03 -8.35 28.87
CA CYS A 187 -22.91 -9.41 27.87
C CYS A 187 -21.48 -9.98 27.81
N THR A 188 -21.35 -11.30 28.00
CA THR A 188 -20.08 -12.03 27.88
C THR A 188 -19.56 -12.12 26.44
N ASP A 189 -20.40 -11.87 25.44
CA ASP A 189 -20.04 -11.94 24.02
C ASP A 189 -19.47 -10.64 23.44
N SER A 190 -19.47 -9.54 24.19
CA SER A 190 -19.02 -8.23 23.70
C SER A 190 -17.59 -8.23 23.18
N GLU A 191 -16.67 -8.96 23.84
CA GLU A 191 -15.28 -9.09 23.38
C GLU A 191 -15.18 -9.79 22.02
N ARG A 192 -15.94 -10.89 21.84
CA ARG A 192 -16.01 -11.63 20.58
C ARG A 192 -16.55 -10.75 19.45
N LEU A 193 -17.61 -9.99 19.71
CA LEU A 193 -18.21 -9.09 18.73
C LEU A 193 -17.28 -7.93 18.36
N ILE A 194 -16.58 -7.34 19.33
CA ILE A 194 -15.57 -6.32 19.08
C ILE A 194 -14.45 -6.87 18.19
N GLU A 195 -13.99 -8.11 18.44
CA GLU A 195 -12.96 -8.72 17.62
C GLU A 195 -13.45 -9.04 16.20
N ASN A 196 -14.70 -9.51 16.06
CA ASN A 196 -15.33 -9.70 14.75
C ASN A 196 -15.48 -8.38 13.98
N LEU A 197 -15.83 -7.28 14.65
CA LEU A 197 -15.90 -5.95 14.02
C LEU A 197 -14.53 -5.48 13.52
N LYS A 198 -13.46 -5.69 14.31
CA LYS A 198 -12.09 -5.40 13.85
C LYS A 198 -11.75 -6.25 12.63
N ARG A 199 -11.99 -7.55 12.68
CA ARG A 199 -11.76 -8.49 11.57
C ARG A 199 -12.50 -8.03 10.31
N ALA A 200 -13.77 -7.69 10.41
CA ALA A 200 -14.57 -7.22 9.28
C ALA A 200 -14.05 -5.88 8.71
N ARG A 201 -13.66 -4.93 9.57
CA ARG A 201 -13.02 -3.68 9.12
C ARG A 201 -11.72 -3.92 8.36
N PHE A 202 -10.89 -4.85 8.84
CA PHE A 202 -9.65 -5.24 8.16
C PHE A 202 -9.93 -5.93 6.82
N TYR A 203 -10.90 -6.85 6.78
CA TYR A 203 -11.32 -7.55 5.57
C TYR A 203 -11.76 -6.56 4.47
N LEU A 204 -12.67 -5.62 4.79
CA LEU A 204 -13.11 -4.60 3.83
C LEU A 204 -11.95 -3.71 3.36
N LYS A 205 -11.00 -3.38 4.24
CA LYS A 205 -9.85 -2.55 3.89
C LYS A 205 -8.84 -3.25 2.96
N SER A 206 -8.81 -4.58 2.99
CA SER A 206 -7.80 -5.38 2.29
C SER A 206 -8.42 -6.39 1.33
N ASP A 207 -8.77 -7.58 1.80
CA ASP A 207 -9.02 -8.75 0.92
C ASP A 207 -10.32 -8.68 0.15
N TYR A 208 -11.32 -7.95 0.66
CA TYR A 208 -12.59 -7.81 -0.05
C TYR A 208 -12.36 -7.36 -1.50
N LYS A 209 -11.39 -6.47 -1.73
CA LYS A 209 -11.07 -5.98 -3.07
C LYS A 209 -10.54 -7.05 -4.02
N VAL A 210 -9.81 -8.03 -3.48
CA VAL A 210 -9.21 -9.12 -4.27
C VAL A 210 -10.24 -10.19 -4.60
N HIS A 211 -11.24 -10.35 -3.71
CA HIS A 211 -12.27 -11.36 -3.91
C HIS A 211 -13.29 -10.93 -4.96
N VAL A 212 -13.44 -9.63 -5.22
CA VAL A 212 -14.42 -9.10 -6.18
C VAL A 212 -13.98 -9.39 -7.61
N THR A 213 -14.84 -10.07 -8.38
CA THR A 213 -14.62 -10.37 -9.80
C THR A 213 -15.93 -10.22 -10.58
N ARG A 214 -15.87 -10.31 -11.91
CA ARG A 214 -17.07 -10.29 -12.77
C ARG A 214 -17.86 -11.60 -12.78
N SER A 215 -17.23 -12.70 -12.38
CA SER A 215 -17.76 -14.07 -12.52
C SER A 215 -17.54 -14.90 -11.26
N SER A 216 -17.77 -14.30 -10.09
CA SER A 216 -17.65 -15.00 -8.81
C SER A 216 -18.90 -15.79 -8.50
N ASN A 217 -18.76 -17.03 -8.03
CA ASN A 217 -19.87 -17.82 -7.51
C ASN A 217 -20.40 -17.31 -6.15
N ILE A 218 -19.80 -16.26 -5.60
CA ILE A 218 -20.25 -15.61 -4.38
C ILE A 218 -20.94 -14.30 -4.74
N ALA A 219 -22.23 -14.19 -4.41
CA ALA A 219 -23.06 -13.03 -4.74
C ALA A 219 -22.44 -11.68 -4.33
N ASP A 220 -21.85 -11.61 -3.14
CA ASP A 220 -21.20 -10.40 -2.61
C ASP A 220 -19.91 -10.00 -3.36
N HIS A 221 -19.31 -10.94 -4.09
CA HIS A 221 -18.05 -10.75 -4.80
C HIS A 221 -18.26 -10.58 -6.30
N CYS A 222 -19.41 -11.02 -6.84
CA CYS A 222 -19.74 -10.84 -8.23
C CYS A 222 -20.20 -9.40 -8.49
N CYS A 223 -19.37 -8.58 -9.12
CA CYS A 223 -19.73 -7.19 -9.39
C CYS A 223 -20.86 -7.04 -10.40
N VAL A 224 -21.09 -8.03 -11.27
CA VAL A 224 -22.22 -8.03 -12.20
C VAL A 224 -23.52 -8.21 -11.42
N TYR A 225 -23.58 -9.23 -10.58
CA TYR A 225 -24.75 -9.52 -9.76
C TYR A 225 -25.02 -8.42 -8.72
N ALA A 226 -24.02 -8.09 -7.90
CA ALA A 226 -24.20 -7.16 -6.78
C ALA A 226 -24.44 -5.70 -7.18
N LEU A 227 -24.13 -5.32 -8.43
CA LEU A 227 -24.45 -3.98 -8.98
C LEU A 227 -25.69 -3.98 -9.89
N SER A 228 -26.28 -5.14 -10.18
CA SER A 228 -27.46 -5.26 -11.04
C SER A 228 -28.70 -4.75 -10.31
N ASP A 229 -29.45 -3.84 -10.94
CA ASP A 229 -30.73 -3.35 -10.40
C ASP A 229 -31.89 -4.27 -10.86
N PRO A 230 -32.52 -5.05 -9.96
CA PRO A 230 -33.61 -5.96 -10.34
C PRO A 230 -34.86 -5.23 -10.84
N ASN A 231 -35.02 -3.94 -10.54
CA ASN A 231 -36.18 -3.14 -10.91
C ASN A 231 -35.94 -2.26 -12.15
N GLY A 232 -34.68 -2.05 -12.53
CA GLY A 232 -34.28 -1.16 -13.60
C GLY A 232 -33.70 -1.91 -14.79
N ARG A 233 -34.50 -2.22 -15.82
CA ARG A 233 -34.03 -2.96 -17.02
C ARG A 233 -32.75 -2.39 -17.66
N ASN A 234 -32.54 -1.08 -17.60
CA ASN A 234 -31.37 -0.40 -18.18
C ASN A 234 -30.13 -0.47 -17.26
N PHE A 235 -30.30 -0.86 -16.01
CA PHE A 235 -29.27 -1.01 -14.98
C PHE A 235 -29.19 -2.45 -14.45
N ALA A 236 -29.94 -3.36 -15.05
CA ALA A 236 -29.92 -4.79 -14.79
C ALA A 236 -28.92 -5.45 -15.75
N GLN A 237 -28.11 -6.36 -15.21
CA GLN A 237 -27.31 -7.28 -15.98
C GLN A 237 -27.43 -8.68 -15.38
N ASP A 238 -27.63 -9.68 -16.24
CA ASP A 238 -27.68 -11.08 -15.85
C ASP A 238 -26.27 -11.71 -15.85
N CYS A 239 -26.06 -12.66 -14.94
CA CYS A 239 -24.87 -13.49 -14.90
C CYS A 239 -25.08 -14.78 -15.69
N ASP A 240 -23.99 -15.30 -16.25
CA ASP A 240 -23.89 -16.60 -16.93
C ASP A 240 -23.40 -17.74 -16.02
N HIS A 241 -23.29 -17.46 -14.72
CA HIS A 241 -22.82 -18.37 -13.67
C HIS A 241 -23.78 -18.32 -12.46
N GLU A 242 -23.65 -19.30 -11.57
CA GLU A 242 -24.48 -19.40 -10.36
C GLU A 242 -23.87 -18.62 -9.19
N HIS A 243 -24.65 -18.41 -8.13
CA HIS A 243 -24.21 -17.74 -6.90
C HIS A 243 -24.51 -18.60 -5.67
N ASP A 244 -24.02 -19.84 -5.69
CA ASP A 244 -24.28 -20.89 -4.69
C ASP A 244 -23.22 -20.97 -3.59
N GLU A 245 -22.10 -20.27 -3.73
CA GLU A 245 -21.04 -20.21 -2.73
C GLU A 245 -21.22 -19.04 -1.75
N SER A 246 -20.59 -19.14 -0.58
CA SER A 246 -20.63 -18.09 0.44
C SER A 246 -19.24 -17.74 0.97
N CYS A 247 -19.01 -16.45 1.22
CA CYS A 247 -17.78 -15.97 1.81
C CYS A 247 -17.92 -15.87 3.33
N ILE A 248 -17.06 -16.61 4.05
CA ILE A 248 -17.02 -16.62 5.53
C ILE A 248 -16.88 -15.20 6.11
N GLU A 249 -16.02 -14.34 5.53
CA GLU A 249 -15.82 -12.98 6.05
C GLU A 249 -17.03 -12.06 5.80
N CYS A 250 -17.66 -12.16 4.62
CA CYS A 250 -18.89 -11.41 4.33
C CYS A 250 -20.05 -11.86 5.23
N SER A 251 -20.20 -13.16 5.43
CA SER A 251 -21.18 -13.74 6.34
C SER A 251 -20.91 -13.31 7.78
N ASN A 252 -19.65 -13.31 8.23
CA ASN A 252 -19.26 -12.90 9.57
C ASN A 252 -19.58 -11.43 9.86
N LEU A 253 -19.34 -10.52 8.90
CA LEU A 253 -19.74 -9.12 9.02
C LEU A 253 -21.27 -9.02 9.22
N THR A 254 -22.03 -9.68 8.35
CA THR A 254 -23.50 -9.64 8.36
C THR A 254 -24.06 -10.24 9.65
N SER A 255 -23.57 -11.41 10.07
CA SER A 255 -24.00 -12.07 11.29
C SER A 255 -23.66 -11.25 12.54
N THR A 256 -22.45 -10.67 12.59
CA THR A 256 -22.01 -9.82 13.70
C THR A 256 -22.91 -8.59 13.83
N LEU A 257 -23.25 -7.91 12.73
CA LEU A 257 -24.17 -6.77 12.78
C LEU A 257 -25.57 -7.18 13.24
N ASN A 258 -26.09 -8.32 12.78
CA ASN A 258 -27.39 -8.84 13.21
C ASN A 258 -27.40 -9.30 14.67
N GLU A 259 -26.30 -9.85 15.19
CA GLU A 259 -26.15 -10.18 16.61
C GLU A 259 -26.13 -8.91 17.47
N ILE A 260 -25.41 -7.87 17.06
CA ILE A 260 -25.37 -6.58 17.78
C ILE A 260 -26.75 -5.93 17.79
N GLN A 261 -27.48 -5.97 16.67
CA GLN A 261 -28.83 -5.44 16.60
C GLN A 261 -29.74 -6.11 17.64
N ARG A 262 -29.72 -7.45 17.70
CA ARG A 262 -30.49 -8.23 18.69
C ARG A 262 -30.07 -7.90 20.12
N LEU A 263 -28.78 -7.73 20.39
CA LEU A 263 -28.32 -7.32 21.71
C LEU A 263 -28.85 -5.94 22.12
N ILE A 264 -28.97 -4.98 21.19
CA ILE A 264 -29.57 -3.67 21.48
C ILE A 264 -31.06 -3.85 21.82
N GLU A 265 -31.78 -4.70 21.08
CA GLU A 265 -33.19 -5.03 21.31
C GLU A 265 -33.43 -5.72 22.67
N GLU A 266 -32.51 -6.57 23.10
CA GLU A 266 -32.64 -7.33 24.36
C GLU A 266 -32.16 -6.56 25.60
N THR A 267 -31.20 -5.64 25.45
CA THR A 267 -30.55 -4.99 26.60
C THR A 267 -31.11 -3.63 26.97
N GLU A 268 -31.83 -2.96 26.06
CA GLU A 268 -32.36 -1.62 26.31
C GLU A 268 -33.87 -1.70 26.59
N THR A 269 -34.22 -1.60 27.87
CA THR A 269 -35.62 -1.68 28.32
C THR A 269 -36.33 -0.33 28.30
N ASP A 270 -35.58 0.77 28.28
CA ASP A 270 -36.13 2.12 28.17
C ASP A 270 -36.42 2.46 26.71
N GLU A 271 -37.67 2.81 26.41
CA GLU A 271 -38.14 3.01 25.04
C GLU A 271 -37.42 4.16 24.33
N GLU A 272 -37.16 5.29 25.00
CA GLU A 272 -36.48 6.44 24.39
C GLU A 272 -34.99 6.16 24.14
N LEU A 273 -34.33 5.49 25.09
CA LEU A 273 -32.93 5.07 24.92
C LEU A 273 -32.79 4.02 23.84
N PHE A 274 -33.72 3.05 23.76
CA PHE A 274 -33.78 2.04 22.72
C PHE A 274 -33.89 2.69 21.35
N ASP A 275 -34.86 3.59 21.19
CA ASP A 275 -35.12 4.26 19.91
C ASP A 275 -33.90 5.06 19.43
N ARG A 276 -33.23 5.75 20.36
CA ARG A 276 -32.01 6.52 20.07
C ARG A 276 -30.84 5.61 19.71
N ALA A 277 -30.62 4.55 20.48
CA ALA A 277 -29.54 3.60 20.25
C ALA A 277 -29.73 2.87 18.91
N MET A 278 -30.95 2.41 18.62
CA MET A 278 -31.28 1.70 17.39
C MET A 278 -31.13 2.61 16.17
N LYS A 279 -31.67 3.84 16.18
CA LYS A 279 -31.47 4.80 15.07
C LYS A 279 -30.00 5.07 14.79
N LYS A 280 -29.20 5.22 15.85
CA LYS A 280 -27.76 5.45 15.73
C LYS A 280 -27.04 4.21 15.17
N PHE A 281 -27.37 3.02 15.65
CA PHE A 281 -26.82 1.77 15.14
C PHE A 281 -27.16 1.55 13.67
N GLN A 282 -28.41 1.81 13.26
CA GLN A 282 -28.81 1.68 11.85
C GLN A 282 -28.02 2.63 10.94
N SER A 283 -27.84 3.89 11.35
CA SER A 283 -26.98 4.83 10.60
C SER A 283 -25.53 4.35 10.47
N TYR A 284 -24.97 3.71 11.51
CA TYR A 284 -23.65 3.09 11.43
C TYR A 284 -23.61 1.87 10.51
N ARG A 285 -24.63 1.01 10.58
CA ARG A 285 -24.78 -0.13 9.69
C ARG A 285 -24.83 0.31 8.22
N GLU A 286 -25.66 1.29 7.90
CA GLU A 286 -25.78 1.88 6.56
C GLU A 286 -24.44 2.42 6.07
N SER A 287 -23.65 3.08 6.93
CA SER A 287 -22.33 3.61 6.57
C SER A 287 -21.33 2.50 6.22
N ILE A 288 -21.36 1.38 6.95
CA ILE A 288 -20.49 0.21 6.67
C ILE A 288 -20.91 -0.48 5.36
N GLU A 289 -22.20 -0.68 5.15
CA GLU A 289 -22.76 -1.27 3.92
C GLU A 289 -22.46 -0.37 2.71
N ALA A 290 -22.61 0.95 2.85
CA ALA A 290 -22.26 1.94 1.82
C ALA A 290 -20.77 1.90 1.47
N TRP A 291 -19.88 1.67 2.44
CA TRP A 291 -18.45 1.51 2.17
C TRP A 291 -18.15 0.22 1.42
N LYS A 292 -18.77 -0.93 1.78
CA LYS A 292 -18.65 -2.18 1.01
C LYS A 292 -19.11 -1.99 -0.44
N ALA A 293 -20.26 -1.34 -0.64
CA ALA A 293 -20.79 -1.03 -1.96
C ALA A 293 -19.87 -0.07 -2.75
N HIS A 294 -19.29 0.93 -2.08
CA HIS A 294 -18.31 1.82 -2.69
C HIS A 294 -17.06 1.06 -3.16
N LEU A 295 -16.52 0.14 -2.37
CA LEU A 295 -15.39 -0.70 -2.77
C LEU A 295 -15.70 -1.53 -4.02
N LEU A 296 -16.89 -2.17 -4.05
CA LEU A 296 -17.36 -2.93 -5.21
C LEU A 296 -17.48 -2.06 -6.47
N ARG A 297 -18.05 -0.87 -6.34
CA ARG A 297 -18.18 0.09 -7.45
C ARG A 297 -16.83 0.54 -7.98
N SER A 298 -15.89 0.87 -7.09
CA SER A 298 -14.54 1.29 -7.49
C SER A 298 -13.85 0.20 -8.31
N ILE A 299 -13.93 -1.07 -7.89
CA ILE A 299 -13.33 -2.19 -8.62
C ILE A 299 -13.96 -2.36 -9.99
N ASN A 300 -15.30 -2.31 -10.10
CA ASN A 300 -15.96 -2.38 -11.40
C ASN A 300 -15.61 -1.18 -12.31
N GLN A 301 -15.44 0.02 -11.75
CA GLN A 301 -14.99 1.20 -12.49
C GLN A 301 -13.55 1.05 -12.99
N ASP A 302 -12.65 0.55 -12.14
CA ASP A 302 -11.24 0.32 -12.48
C ASP A 302 -11.11 -0.74 -13.58
N LEU A 303 -11.84 -1.87 -13.47
CA LEU A 303 -11.88 -2.90 -14.52
C LEU A 303 -12.36 -2.34 -15.87
N ARG A 304 -13.33 -1.43 -15.86
CA ARG A 304 -13.80 -0.76 -17.09
C ARG A 304 -12.78 0.23 -17.62
N ARG A 305 -12.10 0.97 -16.74
CA ARG A 305 -11.03 1.89 -17.11
C ARG A 305 -9.88 1.14 -17.78
N GLU A 306 -9.39 0.06 -17.16
CA GLU A 306 -8.32 -0.78 -17.72
C GLU A 306 -8.71 -1.33 -19.10
N ASN A 307 -9.91 -1.91 -19.22
CA ASN A 307 -10.39 -2.42 -20.50
C ASN A 307 -10.50 -1.33 -21.58
N LEU A 308 -10.86 -0.09 -21.22
CA LEU A 308 -10.88 1.02 -22.17
C LEU A 308 -9.47 1.43 -22.59
N LEU A 309 -8.52 1.48 -21.65
CA LEU A 309 -7.14 1.85 -21.94
C LEU A 309 -6.44 0.79 -22.80
N ASP A 310 -6.67 -0.51 -22.54
CA ASP A 310 -6.11 -1.61 -23.33
C ASP A 310 -6.58 -1.61 -24.79
N ASN A 311 -7.79 -1.07 -25.04
CA ASN A 311 -8.39 -1.00 -26.36
C ASN A 311 -8.32 0.41 -26.98
N LEU A 312 -7.57 1.33 -26.37
CA LEU A 312 -7.45 2.71 -26.84
C LEU A 312 -6.61 2.78 -28.12
N SER A 313 -7.22 3.24 -29.22
CA SER A 313 -6.50 3.43 -30.48
C SER A 313 -5.59 4.68 -30.44
N ASN A 314 -4.64 4.77 -31.39
CA ASN A 314 -3.68 5.88 -31.45
C ASN A 314 -4.31 7.26 -31.74
N ASP A 315 -5.51 7.26 -32.33
CA ASP A 315 -6.27 8.47 -32.67
C ASP A 315 -7.30 8.86 -31.58
N GLU A 316 -7.39 8.06 -30.52
CA GLU A 316 -8.30 8.27 -29.40
C GLU A 316 -7.54 8.76 -28.17
N ILE A 317 -8.26 9.54 -27.35
CA ILE A 317 -7.78 10.00 -26.05
C ILE A 317 -8.78 9.59 -24.98
N TYR A 318 -8.28 9.13 -23.83
CA TYR A 318 -9.11 8.88 -22.67
C TYR A 318 -9.03 10.09 -21.73
N LEU A 319 -10.20 10.62 -21.36
CA LEU A 319 -10.34 11.75 -20.44
C LEU A 319 -10.98 11.28 -19.14
N ASN A 320 -10.22 11.35 -18.04
CA ASN A 320 -10.77 11.20 -16.71
C ASN A 320 -11.06 12.58 -16.12
N LEU A 321 -12.31 12.81 -15.74
CA LEU A 321 -12.79 14.09 -15.24
C LEU A 321 -13.30 13.88 -13.82
N ASP A 322 -12.62 14.49 -12.84
CA ASP A 322 -13.05 14.39 -11.45
C ASP A 322 -13.01 15.73 -10.72
N TRP A 323 -13.94 15.89 -9.78
CA TRP A 323 -13.93 17.01 -8.86
C TRP A 323 -13.02 16.69 -7.70
N THR A 324 -12.06 17.56 -7.42
CA THR A 324 -11.18 17.35 -6.27
C THR A 324 -11.74 18.01 -5.01
N MET A 325 -11.12 17.67 -3.88
CA MET A 325 -11.38 18.34 -2.62
C MET A 325 -11.26 19.85 -2.79
N LYS A 326 -12.21 20.59 -2.21
CA LYS A 326 -12.19 22.05 -2.28
C LYS A 326 -10.90 22.60 -1.69
N PHE A 327 -10.20 23.42 -2.47
CA PHE A 327 -9.04 24.15 -1.98
C PHE A 327 -9.49 25.25 -1.03
N LEU A 328 -8.98 25.22 0.20
CA LEU A 328 -9.20 26.26 1.20
C LEU A 328 -7.97 27.17 1.24
N PRO A 329 -7.98 28.34 0.56
CA PRO A 329 -6.85 29.25 0.62
C PRO A 329 -6.63 29.74 2.06
N VAL A 330 -5.41 29.55 2.56
CA VAL A 330 -4.98 30.07 3.85
C VAL A 330 -4.60 31.54 3.66
N LYS A 331 -5.36 32.47 4.27
CA LYS A 331 -4.96 33.89 4.30
C LYS A 331 -4.12 34.16 5.56
N SER A 332 -3.12 35.04 5.45
CA SER A 332 -2.26 35.44 6.59
C SER A 332 -3.02 36.18 7.71
N ARG A 333 -4.18 36.75 7.39
CA ARG A 333 -5.17 37.28 8.33
C ARG A 333 -6.57 36.96 7.81
N GLU A 334 -7.41 36.44 8.68
CA GLU A 334 -8.82 36.16 8.39
C GLU A 334 -9.69 36.86 9.43
N LEU A 335 -10.75 37.52 8.99
CA LEU A 335 -11.75 38.06 9.89
C LEU A 335 -12.52 36.91 10.54
N GLN A 336 -12.95 37.06 11.80
CA GLN A 336 -13.71 36.02 12.51
C GLN A 336 -15.00 35.61 11.76
N SER A 337 -15.59 36.53 11.00
CA SER A 337 -16.74 36.28 10.13
C SER A 337 -16.42 35.48 8.86
N GLU A 338 -15.17 35.50 8.38
CA GLU A 338 -14.70 34.68 7.25
C GLU A 338 -14.32 33.25 7.67
N PHE A 339 -14.18 32.99 8.97
CA PHE A 339 -13.83 31.69 9.52
C PHE A 339 -15.02 30.71 9.49
N PHE A 340 -16.22 31.19 9.82
CA PHE A 340 -17.44 30.36 9.83
C PHE A 340 -18.07 30.30 8.43
N GLY A 341 -17.92 29.14 7.77
CA GLY A 341 -18.59 28.85 6.50
C GLY A 341 -17.73 29.04 5.26
N LYS A 342 -16.41 28.82 5.34
CA LYS A 342 -15.53 28.84 4.17
C LYS A 342 -16.04 27.91 3.07
N ARG A 343 -16.56 28.50 2.00
CA ARG A 343 -16.84 27.82 0.73
C ARG A 343 -15.52 27.77 -0.01
N GLY A 344 -14.74 26.71 0.18
CA GLY A 344 -13.50 26.51 -0.56
C GLY A 344 -13.70 26.57 -2.08
N ILE A 345 -12.61 26.77 -2.81
CA ILE A 345 -12.62 26.82 -4.28
C ILE A 345 -12.78 25.39 -4.77
N SER A 346 -13.85 25.12 -5.53
CA SER A 346 -14.00 23.84 -6.22
C SER A 346 -12.99 23.75 -7.35
N TRP A 347 -12.25 22.64 -7.39
CA TRP A 347 -11.30 22.34 -8.45
C TRP A 347 -11.84 21.16 -9.25
N HIS A 348 -11.64 21.24 -10.56
CA HIS A 348 -11.90 20.14 -11.47
C HIS A 348 -10.57 19.72 -12.07
N ILE A 349 -10.21 18.44 -11.93
CA ILE A 349 -9.02 17.87 -12.54
C ILE A 349 -9.44 17.06 -13.76
N THR A 350 -8.71 17.28 -14.83
CA THR A 350 -8.79 16.48 -16.05
C THR A 350 -7.46 15.77 -16.24
N VAL A 351 -7.49 14.45 -16.22
CA VAL A 351 -6.36 13.59 -16.58
C VAL A 351 -6.58 13.12 -18.02
N VAL A 352 -5.60 13.38 -18.87
CA VAL A 352 -5.61 12.97 -20.28
C VAL A 352 -4.61 11.84 -20.47
N MET A 353 -5.06 10.72 -21.02
CA MET A 353 -4.24 9.56 -21.38
C MET A 353 -4.32 9.29 -22.88
N LYS A 354 -3.17 9.00 -23.49
CA LYS A 354 -3.02 8.62 -24.92
C LYS A 354 -1.99 7.50 -25.04
N ASN A 355 -2.15 6.63 -26.03
CA ASN A 355 -1.21 5.57 -26.37
C ASN A 355 0.12 6.16 -26.90
N ASP A 356 1.28 5.73 -26.38
CA ASP A 356 2.60 6.33 -26.68
C ASP A 356 3.21 5.91 -28.03
N ALA A 357 2.45 5.29 -28.93
CA ALA A 357 2.96 4.81 -30.22
C ALA A 357 3.51 5.90 -31.17
N SER A 358 3.63 7.17 -30.74
CA SER A 358 4.11 8.28 -31.57
C SER A 358 4.93 9.36 -30.83
N ILE A 359 5.76 9.01 -29.85
CA ILE A 359 6.74 9.97 -29.29
C ILE A 359 8.17 9.62 -29.73
N GLU A 360 8.39 9.54 -31.04
CA GLU A 360 9.75 9.66 -31.60
C GLU A 360 9.92 10.87 -32.55
N ASP A 361 8.85 11.54 -33.02
CA ASP A 361 8.99 12.55 -34.09
C ASP A 361 8.45 13.98 -33.81
N GLU A 362 7.77 14.28 -32.69
CA GLU A 362 7.19 15.63 -32.48
C GLU A 362 7.95 16.57 -31.52
N ASN A 363 9.11 16.19 -31.01
CA ASN A 363 9.95 17.08 -30.19
C ASN A 363 10.68 18.18 -30.99
N ASN A 364 10.44 18.33 -32.30
CA ASN A 364 11.20 19.24 -33.15
C ASN A 364 10.42 20.38 -33.84
N THR A 365 9.11 20.54 -33.61
CA THR A 365 8.36 21.68 -34.18
C THR A 365 7.21 22.15 -33.30
N PHE A 366 7.53 22.70 -32.12
CA PHE A 366 6.68 23.73 -31.53
C PHE A 366 7.54 24.95 -31.25
N ASP A 367 7.28 26.01 -32.01
CA ASP A 367 8.00 27.28 -31.96
C ASP A 367 8.11 27.80 -30.53
N ARG A 368 9.37 27.99 -30.12
CA ARG A 368 9.75 28.75 -28.93
C ARG A 368 9.36 30.22 -29.15
N ASP A 369 8.11 30.58 -28.87
CA ASP A 369 7.75 31.99 -28.68
C ASP A 369 6.38 32.14 -27.98
N THR A 370 6.29 31.71 -26.72
CA THR A 370 5.46 32.37 -25.70
C THR A 370 5.82 31.83 -24.30
N ASP A 371 6.37 32.69 -23.44
CA ASP A 371 6.56 32.44 -22.01
C ASP A 371 5.20 32.33 -21.31
N VAL A 372 4.65 31.11 -21.26
CA VAL A 372 3.62 30.70 -20.30
C VAL A 372 4.17 29.46 -19.61
N SER A 373 4.39 29.50 -18.30
CA SER A 373 5.01 28.36 -17.60
C SER A 373 4.00 27.22 -17.48
N TYR A 374 4.16 26.21 -18.34
CA TYR A 374 3.52 24.91 -18.19
C TYR A 374 4.28 24.13 -17.13
N ASP A 375 3.64 23.80 -16.02
CA ASP A 375 4.21 22.88 -15.03
C ASP A 375 3.83 21.45 -15.46
N SER A 376 4.50 20.96 -16.49
CA SER A 376 4.37 19.59 -16.98
C SER A 376 5.28 18.67 -16.18
N GLN A 377 4.76 18.04 -15.13
CA GLN A 377 5.42 16.87 -14.54
C GLN A 377 5.15 15.67 -15.44
N GLN A 378 6.11 15.34 -16.31
CA GLN A 378 6.15 14.06 -17.00
C GLN A 378 6.49 12.99 -15.96
N ILE A 379 5.51 12.19 -15.56
CA ILE A 379 5.75 10.95 -14.82
C ILE A 379 5.75 9.85 -15.87
N ASN A 380 6.93 9.31 -16.13
CA ASN A 380 7.12 8.23 -17.09
C ASN A 380 7.02 6.90 -16.32
N ASP A 381 5.77 6.47 -16.07
CA ASP A 381 5.52 5.15 -15.52
C ASP A 381 5.67 4.16 -16.67
N GLY A 382 6.55 3.15 -16.54
CA GLY A 382 7.00 2.26 -17.63
C GLY A 382 5.93 1.37 -18.32
N CYS A 383 4.66 1.76 -18.27
CA CYS A 383 3.57 1.32 -19.11
C CYS A 383 3.40 2.40 -20.19
N GLY A 384 3.73 2.15 -21.46
CA GLY A 384 3.85 3.15 -22.54
C GLY A 384 2.61 4.04 -22.80
N PHE A 385 2.33 4.95 -21.87
CA PHE A 385 1.31 5.98 -21.89
C PHE A 385 1.90 7.26 -21.28
N THR A 386 1.64 8.38 -21.91
CA THR A 386 1.96 9.70 -21.38
C THR A 386 0.75 10.30 -20.68
N GLU A 387 0.92 10.64 -19.39
CA GLU A 387 -0.09 11.36 -18.61
C GLU A 387 0.19 12.87 -18.63
N SER A 388 -0.84 13.66 -18.95
CA SER A 388 -0.79 15.12 -18.82
C SER A 388 -1.90 15.63 -17.92
N HIS A 389 -1.54 16.54 -17.02
CA HIS A 389 -2.42 17.13 -16.02
C HIS A 389 -2.74 18.57 -16.41
N SER A 390 -4.02 18.93 -16.47
CA SER A 390 -4.46 20.32 -16.69
C SER A 390 -5.40 20.79 -15.58
N TYR A 391 -5.21 22.03 -15.14
CA TYR A 391 -6.00 22.66 -14.08
C TYR A 391 -6.84 23.80 -14.69
N GLU A 392 -8.17 23.64 -14.74
CA GLU A 392 -9.07 24.70 -15.21
C GLU A 392 -9.95 25.25 -14.07
N ASN A 393 -10.02 26.58 -13.96
CA ASN A 393 -10.88 27.28 -13.00
C ASN A 393 -12.19 27.73 -13.66
N TYR A 394 -13.31 27.11 -13.30
CA TYR A 394 -14.65 27.59 -13.70
C TYR A 394 -15.19 28.60 -12.67
N LYS A 395 -15.10 29.91 -12.97
CA LYS A 395 -15.87 30.94 -12.25
C LYS A 395 -17.28 31.03 -12.82
N MET A 396 -18.28 30.43 -12.16
CA MET A 396 -19.68 30.78 -12.41
C MET A 396 -19.98 32.16 -11.78
N GLY A 397 -20.50 33.07 -12.61
CA GLY A 397 -20.61 34.49 -12.31
C GLY A 397 -21.61 34.83 -11.20
N MET A 398 -21.17 35.66 -10.26
CA MET A 398 -21.96 36.73 -9.68
C MET A 398 -21.10 37.99 -9.71
N GLY A 399 -21.58 39.04 -10.39
CA GLY A 399 -20.84 40.26 -10.63
C GLY A 399 -20.69 41.12 -9.37
N PHE A 400 -19.50 41.73 -9.21
CA PHE A 400 -19.20 43.12 -8.78
C PHE A 400 -17.66 43.27 -8.72
N PRO A 401 -17.11 44.51 -8.79
CA PRO A 401 -15.98 44.80 -9.65
C PRO A 401 -14.68 44.93 -8.86
N HIS A 402 -13.67 44.13 -9.20
CA HIS A 402 -12.29 44.60 -9.12
C HIS A 402 -11.45 43.98 -10.24
N ARG A 403 -10.74 44.86 -10.95
CA ARG A 403 -9.96 44.59 -12.15
C ARG A 403 -8.88 43.53 -11.90
N TYR A 404 -9.01 42.39 -12.55
CA TYR A 404 -7.88 41.70 -13.17
C TYR A 404 -8.18 41.61 -14.66
N ARG A 405 -7.36 42.28 -15.47
CA ARG A 405 -7.50 42.32 -16.92
C ARG A 405 -6.56 41.26 -17.48
N PHE A 406 -7.08 40.06 -17.74
CA PHE A 406 -6.45 39.14 -18.69
C PHE A 406 -7.30 39.14 -19.95
N GLN A 407 -6.75 39.67 -21.03
CA GLN A 407 -7.35 39.60 -22.36
C GLN A 407 -7.24 38.15 -22.84
N GLN A 408 -8.34 37.42 -22.89
CA GLN A 408 -8.45 36.24 -23.74
C GLN A 408 -9.01 36.69 -25.09
N ARG A 409 -8.23 36.52 -26.16
CA ARG A 409 -8.76 36.48 -27.53
C ARG A 409 -9.34 35.08 -27.73
N ALA A 410 -10.62 35.03 -28.06
CA ALA A 410 -11.30 33.81 -28.48
C ALA A 410 -10.86 33.44 -29.91
N SER A 411 -10.51 32.17 -30.12
CA SER A 411 -10.46 31.59 -31.46
C SER A 411 -10.91 30.13 -31.43
N GLY A 412 -11.98 29.84 -32.16
CA GLY A 412 -12.28 28.53 -32.74
C GLY A 412 -12.90 27.47 -31.83
N TYR A 413 -14.23 27.43 -31.71
CA TYR A 413 -14.94 26.23 -31.27
C TYR A 413 -15.05 25.22 -32.41
N SER A 414 -14.54 24.01 -32.25
CA SER A 414 -15.11 22.82 -32.88
C SER A 414 -15.96 22.07 -31.85
N LYS A 415 -17.20 21.72 -32.23
CA LYS A 415 -18.13 20.96 -31.38
C LYS A 415 -17.67 19.50 -31.35
N PHE A 416 -17.18 19.03 -30.21
CA PHE A 416 -17.08 17.61 -29.94
C PHE A 416 -18.37 17.13 -29.26
N ASN A 417 -18.96 16.05 -29.80
CA ASN A 417 -20.11 15.39 -29.20
C ASN A 417 -19.62 14.50 -28.05
N TYR A 418 -20.03 14.81 -26.83
CA TYR A 418 -19.75 14.01 -25.64
C TYR A 418 -20.77 12.88 -25.52
N HIS A 419 -20.32 11.69 -25.11
CA HIS A 419 -21.18 10.64 -24.57
C HIS A 419 -20.91 10.51 -23.08
N THR A 420 -21.81 11.04 -22.26
CA THR A 420 -21.74 10.99 -20.80
C THR A 420 -22.57 9.81 -20.29
N ASN A 421 -21.93 8.79 -19.72
CA ASN A 421 -22.64 7.77 -18.95
C ASN A 421 -22.68 8.19 -17.47
N ARG A 422 -23.76 8.87 -17.07
CA ARG A 422 -24.11 9.04 -15.66
C ARG A 422 -24.97 7.85 -15.23
N GLN A 423 -24.38 6.89 -14.54
CA GLN A 423 -25.15 5.92 -13.76
C GLN A 423 -25.34 6.47 -12.35
N THR A 424 -26.56 6.91 -12.07
CA THR A 424 -27.07 7.09 -10.71
C THR A 424 -27.97 5.91 -10.38
N SER A 425 -27.61 5.10 -9.40
CA SER A 425 -28.55 4.24 -8.69
C SER A 425 -28.09 4.04 -7.25
N ARG A 426 -29.07 4.07 -6.34
CA ARG A 426 -28.92 3.81 -4.91
C ARG A 426 -29.00 2.29 -4.69
N ILE A 427 -28.15 1.79 -3.80
CA ILE A 427 -28.46 0.68 -2.90
C ILE A 427 -28.23 1.25 -1.50
#